data_AF-B0W627-F1
#
_entry.id   AF-B0W627-F1
#
_cell.length_a   1.000
_cell.length_b   1.000
_cell.length_c   1.000
_cell.angle_alpha   90.00
_cell.angle_beta   90.00
_cell.angle_gamma   90.00
#
_symmetry.space_group_name_H-M   'P 1'
#
loop_
_entity.id
_entity.type
_entity.pdbx_description
1 polymer ?
#
loop_
_entity_poly.entity_id
_entity_poly.type
_entity_poly.pdbx_seq_one_letter_code
_entity_poly.pdbx_strand_id
1 'polypeptide(L)'
;MKPSLRVALIAAVLSATVTRVDCGLAELFNTSSDNNIPELLDTTVKLANNDVNYFTKVDVIGPVEREVTFWCGNRKSPELRQTFLDDPELKSKIDASKPIMFITHGWTDNVTKNWVQEMARDALTFFDTNVCGVGWANLAHLNYLESVKQTLVVSGYMTKFIQTLLDLGIPPLSVTLVGHSLGAQISGQVGFNFDGKLGQIFGLDPAGPSYTRPPGGPLSFRLDKTDAVYVQIIVTAKNVSGVSVAEAHENFFPNGGSPPSPNCAVPISSDAEFADVLLCSHLHAYTLFRLSMNPQVVYRAKLCSSWTDYLVGRCLLNRTTRMGIYSTRLGGDFYLRTSAKSPYTTTV
;
A
#
# COMPACT_ATOMS: atom_id res chain seq x y z
N MET A 1 -0.57 21.61 31.38
CA MET A 1 -0.56 21.15 29.97
C MET A 1 -1.89 20.47 29.71
N LYS A 2 -2.72 21.03 28.81
CA LYS A 2 -4.07 20.55 28.50
C LYS A 2 -3.96 19.41 27.48
N PRO A 3 -4.58 18.24 27.67
CA PRO A 3 -4.71 17.24 26.63
C PRO A 3 -5.68 17.75 25.55
N SER A 4 -5.32 17.60 24.29
CA SER A 4 -6.12 18.05 23.15
C SER A 4 -7.40 17.22 23.01
N LEU A 5 -8.53 17.89 23.24
CA LEU A 5 -9.89 17.41 23.08
C LEU A 5 -10.25 17.24 21.58
N ARG A 6 -9.66 16.27 20.87
CA ARG A 6 -9.97 15.98 19.45
C ARG A 6 -9.82 14.51 19.04
N VAL A 7 -10.26 13.55 19.86
CA VAL A 7 -10.59 12.17 19.39
C VAL A 7 -11.82 11.58 20.13
N ALA A 8 -12.47 12.34 21.01
CA ALA A 8 -13.57 11.82 21.85
C ALA A 8 -14.95 11.72 21.17
N LEU A 9 -15.03 11.65 19.84
CA LEU A 9 -16.32 11.63 19.13
C LEU A 9 -16.41 10.53 18.06
N ILE A 10 -16.21 9.27 18.47
CA ILE A 10 -16.71 8.09 17.72
C ILE A 10 -17.52 7.12 18.62
N ALA A 11 -17.61 7.34 19.94
CA ALA A 11 -18.30 6.41 20.85
C ALA A 11 -19.65 6.91 21.42
N ALA A 12 -20.31 7.90 20.81
CA ALA A 12 -21.51 8.50 21.39
C ALA A 12 -22.66 8.76 20.38
N VAL A 13 -23.03 7.76 19.59
CA VAL A 13 -24.40 7.65 19.05
C VAL A 13 -24.77 6.16 19.02
N LEU A 14 -25.28 5.65 20.14
CA LEU A 14 -26.14 4.46 20.31
C LEU A 14 -26.12 4.07 21.80
N SER A 15 -26.68 4.95 22.64
CA SER A 15 -26.94 4.66 24.05
C SER A 15 -28.43 4.37 24.19
N ALA A 16 -28.79 3.11 24.03
CA ALA A 16 -29.83 2.42 24.78
C ALA A 16 -29.80 0.94 24.36
N THR A 17 -29.48 0.06 25.31
CA THR A 17 -29.59 -1.41 25.25
C THR A 17 -28.68 -2.17 24.27
N VAL A 18 -27.37 -1.97 24.35
CA VAL A 18 -26.40 -3.00 23.91
C VAL A 18 -25.45 -3.24 25.08
N THR A 19 -25.39 -4.49 25.54
CA THR A 19 -24.34 -4.98 26.44
C THR A 19 -23.00 -4.54 25.86
N ARG A 20 -22.25 -3.71 26.59
CA ARG A 20 -20.88 -3.35 26.20
C ARG A 20 -20.10 -4.64 26.01
N VAL A 21 -19.75 -4.94 24.78
CA VAL A 21 -18.74 -5.93 24.48
C VAL A 21 -17.42 -5.19 24.55
N ASP A 22 -16.62 -5.45 25.58
CA ASP A 22 -15.31 -4.84 25.75
C ASP A 22 -14.35 -5.49 24.74
N CYS A 23 -14.03 -4.76 23.67
CA CYS A 23 -13.02 -5.14 22.68
C CYS A 23 -11.67 -4.58 23.14
N GLY A 24 -10.86 -5.41 23.79
CA GLY A 24 -9.58 -5.02 24.36
C GLY A 24 -8.58 -4.53 23.30
N LEU A 25 -8.62 -5.10 22.09
CA LEU A 25 -7.73 -4.70 21.00
C LEU A 25 -7.97 -3.25 20.55
N ALA A 26 -9.23 -2.81 20.53
CA ALA A 26 -9.58 -1.44 20.17
C ALA A 26 -9.03 -0.42 21.18
N GLU A 27 -9.02 -0.75 22.47
CA GLU A 27 -8.46 0.11 23.51
C GLU A 27 -6.93 0.24 23.38
N LEU A 28 -6.24 -0.83 22.98
CA LEU A 28 -4.78 -0.84 22.80
C LEU A 28 -4.33 0.05 21.64
N PHE A 29 -5.04 0.05 20.50
CA PHE A 29 -4.73 0.98 19.41
C PHE A 29 -5.00 2.45 19.76
N ASN A 30 -5.89 2.70 20.72
CA ASN A 30 -6.24 4.06 21.17
C ASN A 30 -5.31 4.59 22.28
N THR A 31 -4.68 3.70 23.06
CA THR A 31 -3.86 4.06 24.24
C THR A 31 -2.37 3.81 24.06
N SER A 32 -1.95 3.02 23.07
CA SER A 32 -0.55 2.67 22.87
C SER A 32 0.33 3.89 22.55
N SER A 33 1.45 3.99 23.28
CA SER A 33 2.60 4.75 22.83
C SER A 33 3.18 4.08 21.57
N ASP A 34 3.77 4.86 20.67
CA ASP A 34 4.20 4.38 19.34
C ASP A 34 5.14 3.16 19.36
N ASN A 35 5.74 2.84 20.51
CA ASN A 35 6.74 1.78 20.66
C ASN A 35 6.17 0.35 20.67
N ASN A 36 4.88 0.15 20.96
CA ASN A 36 4.28 -1.20 21.04
C ASN A 36 3.44 -1.58 19.80
N ILE A 37 3.35 -0.71 18.78
CA ILE A 37 2.50 -0.95 17.61
C ILE A 37 2.92 -2.19 16.80
N PRO A 38 4.23 -2.46 16.56
CA PRO A 38 4.66 -3.67 15.86
C PRO A 38 4.14 -4.96 16.51
N GLU A 39 4.23 -5.08 17.84
CA GLU A 39 3.72 -6.25 18.59
C GLU A 39 2.19 -6.36 18.54
N LEU A 40 1.51 -5.21 18.47
CA LEU A 40 0.06 -5.18 18.33
C LEU A 40 -0.39 -5.63 16.93
N LEU A 41 0.37 -5.27 15.89
CA LEU A 41 0.16 -5.78 14.54
C LEU A 41 0.38 -7.30 14.48
N ASP A 42 1.43 -7.81 15.11
CA ASP A 42 1.69 -9.25 15.23
C ASP A 42 0.49 -9.98 15.87
N THR A 43 -0.02 -9.44 16.97
CA THR A 43 -1.22 -9.96 17.65
C THR A 43 -2.45 -9.91 16.76
N THR A 44 -2.66 -8.80 16.05
CA THR A 44 -3.80 -8.59 15.14
C THR A 44 -3.82 -9.65 14.04
N VAL A 45 -2.67 -9.92 13.40
CA VAL A 45 -2.55 -10.94 12.36
C VAL A 45 -2.78 -12.35 12.93
N LYS A 46 -2.20 -12.67 14.09
CA LYS A 46 -2.41 -13.98 14.74
C LYS A 46 -3.88 -14.24 15.06
N LEU A 47 -4.60 -13.23 15.55
CA LEU A 47 -6.03 -13.32 15.85
C LEU A 47 -6.87 -13.49 14.60
N ALA A 48 -6.63 -12.68 13.56
CA ALA A 48 -7.36 -12.76 12.29
C ALA A 48 -7.18 -14.10 11.58
N ASN A 49 -6.02 -14.75 11.75
CA ASN A 49 -5.74 -16.07 11.18
C ASN A 49 -6.03 -17.24 12.14
N ASN A 50 -6.41 -16.95 13.39
CA ASN A 50 -6.60 -17.95 14.45
C ASN A 50 -5.39 -18.89 14.62
N ASP A 51 -4.16 -18.34 14.57
CA ASP A 51 -2.91 -19.09 14.69
C ASP A 51 -1.86 -18.30 15.49
N VAL A 52 -1.45 -18.85 16.64
CA VAL A 52 -0.45 -18.23 17.53
C VAL A 52 0.99 -18.40 17.04
N ASN A 53 1.24 -19.39 16.17
CA ASN A 53 2.54 -19.71 15.57
C ASN A 53 2.61 -19.29 14.09
N TYR A 54 1.78 -18.32 13.71
CA TYR A 54 1.62 -17.87 12.33
C TYR A 54 2.93 -17.44 11.64
N PHE A 55 3.89 -16.88 12.38
CA PHE A 55 5.11 -16.33 11.78
C PHE A 55 6.23 -17.37 11.64
N THR A 56 6.94 -17.30 10.51
CA THR A 56 8.15 -18.09 10.28
C THR A 56 9.32 -17.58 11.12
N LYS A 57 10.23 -18.49 11.47
CA LYS A 57 11.46 -18.17 12.20
C LYS A 57 12.58 -17.76 11.23
N VAL A 58 13.42 -16.81 11.67
CA VAL A 58 14.49 -16.20 10.86
C VAL A 58 15.55 -17.21 10.38
N ASP A 59 15.77 -18.29 11.12
CA ASP A 59 16.76 -19.34 10.83
C ASP A 59 16.44 -20.19 9.59
N VAL A 60 15.26 -20.02 8.99
CA VAL A 60 14.80 -20.77 7.80
C VAL A 60 15.02 -19.98 6.49
N ILE A 61 15.54 -18.75 6.56
CA ILE A 61 15.72 -17.86 5.39
C ILE A 61 16.95 -18.28 4.58
N GLY A 62 16.75 -18.49 3.28
CA GLY A 62 17.81 -18.79 2.32
C GLY A 62 18.51 -17.54 1.74
N PRO A 63 19.39 -17.75 0.74
CA PRO A 63 20.03 -16.66 0.00
C PRO A 63 18.99 -15.86 -0.80
N VAL A 64 19.23 -14.55 -0.94
CA VAL A 64 18.26 -13.58 -1.48
C VAL A 64 17.72 -13.96 -2.87
N GLU A 65 18.52 -14.61 -3.71
CA GLU A 65 18.15 -15.05 -5.06
C GLU A 65 17.03 -16.10 -5.06
N ARG A 66 16.87 -16.84 -3.96
CA ARG A 66 15.77 -17.79 -3.75
C ARG A 66 14.56 -17.15 -3.07
N GLU A 67 14.80 -16.13 -2.25
CA GLU A 67 13.77 -15.49 -1.44
C GLU A 67 13.07 -14.33 -2.16
N VAL A 68 13.73 -13.70 -3.13
CA VAL A 68 13.19 -12.60 -3.93
C VAL A 68 13.12 -13.03 -5.39
N THR A 69 11.89 -13.19 -5.87
CA THR A 69 11.57 -13.70 -7.21
C THR A 69 10.81 -12.67 -8.02
N PHE A 70 11.02 -12.66 -9.34
CA PHE A 70 10.27 -11.81 -10.26
C PHE A 70 9.40 -12.69 -11.16
N TRP A 71 8.14 -12.31 -11.35
CA TRP A 71 7.18 -13.04 -12.17
C TRP A 71 6.66 -12.09 -13.24
N CYS A 72 7.21 -12.18 -14.44
CA CYS A 72 7.04 -11.18 -15.48
C CYS A 72 6.22 -11.69 -16.66
N GLY A 73 5.45 -10.78 -17.25
CA GLY A 73 4.66 -11.01 -18.45
C GLY A 73 4.46 -9.72 -19.23
N ASN A 74 3.87 -9.85 -20.41
CA ASN A 74 3.56 -8.73 -21.30
C ASN A 74 2.27 -9.02 -22.07
N ARG A 75 1.79 -8.07 -22.87
CA ARG A 75 0.51 -8.24 -23.58
C ARG A 75 0.49 -9.44 -24.55
N LYS A 76 1.62 -9.83 -25.13
CA LYS A 76 1.73 -11.00 -26.03
C LYS A 76 1.78 -12.33 -25.26
N SER A 77 2.33 -12.32 -24.05
CA SER A 77 2.43 -13.47 -23.15
C SER A 77 2.01 -13.03 -21.75
N PRO A 78 0.69 -12.97 -21.48
CA PRO A 78 0.14 -12.34 -20.27
C PRO A 78 0.29 -13.20 -19.00
N GLU A 79 0.62 -14.48 -19.16
CA GLU A 79 0.95 -15.34 -18.03
C GLU A 79 2.30 -14.93 -17.44
N LEU A 80 2.32 -14.69 -16.12
CA LEU A 80 3.53 -14.29 -15.43
C LEU A 80 4.46 -15.50 -15.28
N ARG A 81 5.65 -15.41 -15.88
CA ARG A 81 6.68 -16.44 -15.81
C ARG A 81 7.80 -16.00 -14.89
N GLN A 82 8.30 -16.92 -14.07
CA GLN A 82 9.44 -16.64 -13.21
C GLN A 82 10.63 -16.17 -14.05
N THR A 83 11.24 -15.10 -13.58
CA THR A 83 12.31 -14.35 -14.25
C THR A 83 13.41 -14.07 -13.23
N PHE A 84 14.65 -14.23 -13.67
CA PHE A 84 15.85 -14.11 -12.83
C PHE A 84 16.73 -12.95 -13.30
N LEU A 85 17.71 -12.57 -12.48
CA LEU A 85 18.63 -11.47 -12.79
C LEU A 85 19.46 -11.76 -14.06
N ASP A 86 19.92 -12.99 -14.20
CA ASP A 86 20.76 -13.53 -15.27
C ASP A 86 19.97 -14.44 -16.22
N ASP A 87 18.66 -14.20 -16.33
CA ASP A 87 17.75 -15.04 -17.11
C ASP A 87 18.13 -15.04 -18.60
N PRO A 88 18.53 -16.20 -19.17
CA PRO A 88 18.93 -16.28 -20.58
C PRO A 88 17.76 -16.01 -21.53
N GLU A 89 16.52 -16.15 -21.05
CA GLU A 89 15.28 -15.94 -21.80
C GLU A 89 14.64 -14.58 -21.53
N LEU A 90 15.31 -13.66 -20.83
CA LEU A 90 14.78 -12.36 -20.40
C LEU A 90 14.11 -11.58 -21.55
N LYS A 91 14.76 -11.57 -22.73
CA LYS A 91 14.25 -10.88 -23.94
C LYS A 91 12.97 -11.50 -24.52
N SER A 92 12.65 -12.75 -24.16
CA SER A 92 11.40 -13.41 -24.55
C SER A 92 10.26 -13.14 -23.56
N LYS A 93 10.60 -12.71 -22.33
CA LYS A 93 9.66 -12.43 -21.23
C LYS A 93 9.31 -10.95 -21.15
N ILE A 94 10.28 -10.08 -21.44
CA ILE A 94 10.16 -8.62 -21.37
C ILE A 94 10.43 -8.00 -22.74
N ASP A 95 9.51 -7.16 -23.20
CA ASP A 95 9.67 -6.34 -24.41
C ASP A 95 10.30 -5.00 -24.00
N ALA A 96 11.61 -4.86 -24.20
CA ALA A 96 12.37 -3.66 -23.79
C ALA A 96 11.92 -2.37 -24.51
N SER A 97 11.11 -2.46 -25.57
CA SER A 97 10.51 -1.29 -26.23
C SER A 97 9.28 -0.73 -25.49
N LYS A 98 8.80 -1.43 -24.46
CA LYS A 98 7.59 -1.09 -23.71
C LYS A 98 7.93 -0.65 -22.28
N PRO A 99 7.07 0.19 -21.66
CA PRO A 99 7.15 0.48 -20.23
C PRO A 99 7.07 -0.79 -19.38
N ILE A 100 7.38 -0.66 -18.09
CA ILE A 100 7.27 -1.76 -17.14
C ILE A 100 6.66 -1.32 -15.82
N MET A 101 5.73 -2.14 -15.32
CA MET A 101 5.11 -1.97 -14.01
C MET A 101 5.52 -3.09 -13.07
N PHE A 102 6.06 -2.75 -11.91
CA PHE A 102 6.32 -3.69 -10.82
C PHE A 102 5.20 -3.64 -9.79
N ILE A 103 4.73 -4.82 -9.35
CA ILE A 103 3.71 -4.96 -8.31
C ILE A 103 4.34 -5.68 -7.11
N THR A 104 4.49 -4.97 -6.00
CA THR A 104 5.17 -5.47 -4.80
C THR A 104 4.17 -5.62 -3.66
N HIS A 105 3.98 -6.85 -3.20
CA HIS A 105 3.09 -7.17 -2.08
C HIS A 105 3.66 -6.74 -0.72
N GLY A 106 2.83 -6.80 0.32
CA GLY A 106 3.16 -6.39 1.68
C GLY A 106 3.56 -7.52 2.62
N TRP A 107 3.55 -7.19 3.92
CA TRP A 107 3.76 -8.12 5.03
C TRP A 107 2.70 -9.24 5.03
N THR A 108 3.11 -10.47 5.34
CA THR A 108 2.30 -11.70 5.36
C THR A 108 1.66 -12.11 4.02
N ASP A 109 2.03 -11.43 2.95
CA ASP A 109 1.42 -11.57 1.64
C ASP A 109 2.30 -12.34 0.65
N ASN A 110 1.78 -12.61 -0.55
CA ASN A 110 2.45 -13.40 -1.57
C ASN A 110 2.10 -12.91 -2.98
N VAL A 111 3.06 -12.96 -3.91
CA VAL A 111 2.88 -12.65 -5.34
C VAL A 111 1.78 -13.50 -5.99
N THR A 112 1.50 -14.70 -5.47
CA THR A 112 0.45 -15.59 -5.98
C THR A 112 -0.96 -15.20 -5.56
N LYS A 113 -1.14 -14.21 -4.66
CA LYS A 113 -2.49 -13.77 -4.27
C LYS A 113 -3.23 -13.15 -5.44
N ASN A 114 -4.55 -13.36 -5.44
CA ASN A 114 -5.45 -12.90 -6.49
C ASN A 114 -5.30 -11.41 -6.80
N TRP A 115 -5.12 -10.55 -5.80
CA TRP A 115 -5.04 -9.12 -6.05
C TRP A 115 -3.81 -8.72 -6.89
N VAL A 116 -2.67 -9.39 -6.70
CA VAL A 116 -1.44 -9.16 -7.49
C VAL A 116 -1.67 -9.62 -8.92
N GLN A 117 -2.21 -10.83 -9.08
CA GLN A 117 -2.48 -11.44 -10.38
C GLN A 117 -3.54 -10.66 -11.18
N GLU A 118 -4.60 -10.21 -10.52
CA GLU A 118 -5.65 -9.39 -11.11
C GLU A 118 -5.12 -8.00 -11.47
N MET A 119 -4.31 -7.37 -10.62
CA MET A 119 -3.69 -6.08 -10.95
C MET A 119 -2.74 -6.19 -12.13
N ALA A 120 -1.97 -7.28 -12.22
CA ALA A 120 -1.12 -7.53 -13.39
C ALA A 120 -1.95 -7.71 -14.67
N ARG A 121 -3.05 -8.46 -14.60
CA ARG A 121 -3.99 -8.62 -15.72
C ARG A 121 -4.63 -7.30 -16.13
N ASP A 122 -5.08 -6.50 -15.17
CA ASP A 122 -5.67 -5.19 -15.41
C ASP A 122 -4.64 -4.25 -16.06
N ALA A 123 -3.39 -4.26 -15.59
CA ALA A 123 -2.30 -3.49 -16.18
C ALA A 123 -2.07 -3.85 -17.66
N LEU A 124 -2.01 -5.14 -17.99
CA LEU A 124 -1.83 -5.62 -19.38
C LEU A 124 -3.06 -5.35 -20.26
N THR A 125 -4.25 -5.31 -19.66
CA THR A 125 -5.51 -5.02 -20.34
C THR A 125 -5.59 -3.54 -20.72
N PHE A 126 -5.30 -2.64 -19.78
CA PHE A 126 -5.49 -1.20 -19.98
C PHE A 126 -4.24 -0.49 -20.54
N PHE A 127 -3.05 -1.08 -20.42
CA PHE A 127 -1.79 -0.45 -20.84
C PHE A 127 -0.94 -1.39 -21.70
N ASP A 128 -0.23 -0.83 -22.68
CA ASP A 128 0.73 -1.58 -23.51
C ASP A 128 2.08 -1.61 -22.81
N THR A 129 2.19 -2.46 -21.79
CA THR A 129 3.30 -2.50 -20.84
C THR A 129 3.78 -3.94 -20.60
N ASN A 130 5.00 -4.07 -20.10
CA ASN A 130 5.41 -5.23 -19.33
C ASN A 130 4.88 -5.11 -17.89
N VAL A 131 4.70 -6.22 -17.20
CA VAL A 131 4.37 -6.25 -15.78
C VAL A 131 5.18 -7.33 -15.07
N CYS A 132 5.64 -7.06 -13.85
CA CYS A 132 6.32 -8.02 -13.01
C CYS A 132 5.75 -8.00 -11.59
N GLY A 133 5.28 -9.14 -11.11
CA GLY A 133 5.03 -9.36 -9.68
C GLY A 133 6.34 -9.63 -8.95
N VAL A 134 6.54 -8.99 -7.79
CA VAL A 134 7.71 -9.19 -6.93
C VAL A 134 7.31 -10.11 -5.77
N GLY A 135 7.85 -11.33 -5.77
CA GLY A 135 7.61 -12.32 -4.72
C GLY A 135 8.70 -12.32 -3.68
N TRP A 136 8.34 -12.08 -2.42
CA TRP A 136 9.24 -12.09 -1.26
C TRP A 136 8.57 -12.71 -0.02
N ALA A 137 7.65 -13.66 -0.24
CA ALA A 137 6.71 -14.17 0.76
C ALA A 137 7.39 -14.72 2.03
N ASN A 138 8.48 -15.46 1.91
CA ASN A 138 9.18 -16.02 3.07
C ASN A 138 9.75 -14.92 3.99
N LEU A 139 10.32 -13.86 3.38
CA LEU A 139 10.82 -12.70 4.10
C LEU A 139 9.69 -11.83 4.67
N ALA A 140 8.54 -11.81 3.98
CA ALA A 140 7.33 -11.12 4.40
C ALA A 140 6.55 -11.86 5.49
N HIS A 141 6.83 -13.14 5.75
CA HIS A 141 6.08 -13.96 6.71
C HIS A 141 6.77 -14.12 8.07
N LEU A 142 7.81 -13.31 8.33
CA LEU A 142 8.39 -13.14 9.65
C LEU A 142 7.48 -12.25 10.50
N ASN A 143 7.77 -12.12 11.79
CA ASN A 143 7.15 -11.07 12.61
C ASN A 143 7.43 -9.68 12.01
N TYR A 144 6.62 -8.68 12.36
CA TYR A 144 6.64 -7.39 11.70
C TYR A 144 8.03 -6.74 11.67
N LEU A 145 8.71 -6.68 12.83
CA LEU A 145 10.02 -6.03 12.93
C LEU A 145 11.10 -6.74 12.12
N GLU A 146 11.08 -8.07 12.06
CA GLU A 146 12.01 -8.82 11.22
C GLU A 146 11.71 -8.62 9.73
N SER A 147 10.43 -8.63 9.31
CA SER A 147 10.05 -8.35 7.92
C SER A 147 10.40 -6.91 7.50
N VAL A 148 10.30 -5.93 8.39
CA VAL A 148 10.76 -4.54 8.14
C VAL A 148 12.24 -4.54 7.78
N LYS A 149 13.10 -5.27 8.51
CA LYS A 149 14.54 -5.35 8.19
C LYS A 149 14.79 -5.94 6.80
N GLN A 150 13.98 -6.91 6.38
CA GLN A 150 14.12 -7.55 5.07
C GLN A 150 13.74 -6.63 3.90
N THR A 151 13.00 -5.54 4.13
CA THR A 151 12.66 -4.59 3.04
C THR A 151 13.89 -4.00 2.35
N LEU A 152 14.99 -3.79 3.06
CA LEU A 152 16.27 -3.33 2.49
C LEU A 152 16.93 -4.42 1.61
N VAL A 153 16.83 -5.68 2.01
CA VAL A 153 17.34 -6.82 1.23
C VAL A 153 16.54 -6.96 -0.07
N VAL A 154 15.21 -6.91 0.02
CA VAL A 154 14.30 -7.02 -1.14
C VAL A 154 14.51 -5.86 -2.10
N SER A 155 14.54 -4.62 -1.61
CA SER A 155 14.77 -3.43 -2.44
C SER A 155 16.15 -3.44 -3.10
N GLY A 156 17.20 -3.89 -2.41
CA GLY A 156 18.54 -4.04 -2.98
C GLY A 156 18.56 -5.03 -4.15
N TYR A 157 17.91 -6.19 -4.00
CA TYR A 157 17.83 -7.18 -5.07
C TYR A 157 16.95 -6.72 -6.24
N MET A 158 15.82 -6.08 -5.95
CA MET A 158 14.94 -5.45 -6.94
C MET A 158 15.64 -4.33 -7.72
N THR A 159 16.50 -3.55 -7.06
CA THR A 159 17.32 -2.50 -7.70
C THR A 159 18.25 -3.10 -8.74
N LYS A 160 18.93 -4.21 -8.42
CA LYS A 160 19.79 -4.92 -9.38
C LYS A 160 18.99 -5.40 -10.60
N PHE A 161 17.80 -5.98 -10.37
CA PHE A 161 16.95 -6.45 -11.47
C PHE A 161 16.48 -5.32 -12.36
N ILE A 162 16.03 -4.19 -11.79
CA ILE A 162 15.66 -3.02 -12.56
C ILE A 162 16.86 -2.49 -13.35
N GLN A 163 18.05 -2.42 -12.77
CA GLN A 163 19.26 -2.00 -13.49
C GLN A 163 19.52 -2.88 -14.73
N THR A 164 19.39 -4.20 -14.62
CA THR A 164 19.50 -5.12 -15.78
C THR A 164 18.50 -4.74 -16.89
N LEU A 165 17.29 -4.34 -16.54
CA LEU A 165 16.28 -3.93 -17.53
C LEU A 165 16.56 -2.56 -18.15
N LEU A 166 17.13 -1.63 -17.38
CA LEU A 166 17.60 -0.35 -17.90
C LEU A 166 18.75 -0.56 -18.90
N ASP A 167 19.68 -1.45 -18.58
CA ASP A 167 20.80 -1.82 -19.46
C ASP A 167 20.32 -2.51 -20.76
N LEU A 168 19.16 -3.18 -20.72
CA LEU A 168 18.47 -3.71 -21.90
C LEU A 168 17.75 -2.64 -22.75
N GLY A 169 17.68 -1.41 -22.27
CA GLY A 169 17.14 -0.27 -23.01
C GLY A 169 15.78 0.24 -22.54
N ILE A 170 15.20 -0.28 -21.45
CA ILE A 170 14.01 0.32 -20.85
C ILE A 170 14.39 1.68 -20.26
N PRO A 171 13.77 2.80 -20.66
CA PRO A 171 14.09 4.10 -20.07
C PRO A 171 13.69 4.15 -18.58
N PRO A 172 14.49 4.77 -17.69
CA PRO A 172 14.14 4.92 -16.27
C PRO A 172 12.76 5.56 -16.05
N LEU A 173 12.41 6.55 -16.89
CA LEU A 173 11.11 7.23 -16.87
C LEU A 173 9.93 6.33 -17.24
N SER A 174 10.17 5.16 -17.83
CA SER A 174 9.15 4.18 -18.20
C SER A 174 8.95 3.09 -17.14
N VAL A 175 9.64 3.20 -15.99
CA VAL A 175 9.48 2.30 -14.84
C VAL A 175 8.39 2.84 -13.91
N THR A 176 7.40 2.00 -13.62
CA THR A 176 6.36 2.24 -12.63
C THR A 176 6.49 1.24 -11.49
N LEU A 177 6.59 1.71 -10.25
CA LEU A 177 6.56 0.85 -9.07
C LEU A 177 5.21 1.00 -8.37
N VAL A 178 4.54 -0.11 -8.11
CA VAL A 178 3.29 -0.16 -7.35
C VAL A 178 3.53 -1.04 -6.15
N GLY A 179 3.42 -0.50 -4.95
CA GLY A 179 3.72 -1.23 -3.73
C GLY A 179 2.60 -1.09 -2.71
N HIS A 180 2.22 -2.19 -2.06
CA HIS A 180 1.26 -2.20 -0.95
C HIS A 180 1.96 -2.41 0.39
N SER A 181 1.57 -1.67 1.43
CA SER A 181 2.09 -1.87 2.80
C SER A 181 3.63 -1.75 2.85
N LEU A 182 4.35 -2.78 3.33
CA LEU A 182 5.82 -2.85 3.26
C LEU A 182 6.35 -2.83 1.81
N GLY A 183 5.58 -3.32 0.83
CA GLY A 183 5.90 -3.23 -0.59
C GLY A 183 5.95 -1.79 -1.12
N ALA A 184 5.19 -0.88 -0.53
CA ALA A 184 5.29 0.55 -0.84
C ALA A 184 6.61 1.14 -0.35
N GLN A 185 7.06 0.73 0.84
CA GLN A 185 8.34 1.14 1.41
C GLN A 185 9.52 0.55 0.62
N ILE A 186 9.41 -0.71 0.19
CA ILE A 186 10.36 -1.34 -0.74
C ILE A 186 10.44 -0.52 -2.03
N SER A 187 9.31 -0.10 -2.59
CA SER A 187 9.27 0.71 -3.82
C SER A 187 9.93 2.08 -3.62
N GLY A 188 9.71 2.72 -2.48
CA GLY A 188 10.40 3.96 -2.10
C GLY A 188 11.91 3.77 -2.03
N GLN A 189 12.37 2.75 -1.31
CA GLN A 189 13.81 2.45 -1.20
C GLN A 189 14.47 2.13 -2.55
N VAL A 190 13.77 1.44 -3.46
CA VAL A 190 14.25 1.24 -4.84
C VAL A 190 14.38 2.60 -5.54
N GLY A 191 13.38 3.46 -5.44
CA GLY A 191 13.41 4.81 -6.00
C GLY A 191 14.58 5.66 -5.48
N PHE A 192 14.80 5.63 -4.16
CA PHE A 192 15.95 6.24 -3.49
C PHE A 192 17.29 5.74 -4.06
N ASN A 193 17.43 4.42 -4.27
CA ASN A 193 18.65 3.82 -4.83
C ASN A 193 18.94 4.30 -6.27
N PHE A 194 17.94 4.82 -6.99
CA PHE A 194 18.07 5.41 -8.32
C PHE A 194 18.07 6.95 -8.29
N ASP A 195 18.32 7.58 -7.13
CA ASP A 195 18.30 9.04 -6.93
C ASP A 195 16.99 9.71 -7.40
N GLY A 196 15.85 9.01 -7.26
CA GLY A 196 14.55 9.55 -7.69
C GLY A 196 14.33 9.62 -9.20
N LYS A 197 15.19 8.98 -10.00
CA LYS A 197 15.16 9.08 -11.48
C LYS A 197 14.14 8.15 -12.15
N LEU A 198 13.50 7.25 -11.39
CA LEU A 198 12.46 6.38 -11.93
C LEU A 198 11.17 7.16 -12.22
N GLY A 199 10.39 6.66 -13.18
CA GLY A 199 9.22 7.36 -13.70
C GLY A 199 8.15 7.67 -12.67
N GLN A 200 7.65 6.66 -11.97
CA GLN A 200 6.61 6.87 -10.96
C GLN A 200 6.49 5.77 -9.92
N ILE A 201 6.05 6.15 -8.71
CA ILE A 201 5.72 5.24 -7.61
C ILE A 201 4.27 5.46 -7.16
N PHE A 202 3.51 4.37 -7.03
CA PHE A 202 2.20 4.34 -6.41
C PHE A 202 2.27 3.55 -5.10
N GLY A 203 2.23 4.27 -3.98
CA GLY A 203 2.19 3.70 -2.63
C GLY A 203 0.75 3.43 -2.19
N LEU A 204 0.42 2.17 -1.95
CA LEU A 204 -0.91 1.68 -1.60
C LEU A 204 -0.93 1.37 -0.10
N ASP A 205 -1.51 2.30 0.66
CA ASP A 205 -1.49 2.34 2.13
C ASP A 205 -0.12 1.97 2.71
N PRO A 206 0.95 2.76 2.44
CA PRO A 206 2.30 2.43 2.85
C PRO A 206 2.37 2.17 4.36
N ALA A 207 3.16 1.16 4.77
CA ALA A 207 3.23 0.78 6.17
C ALA A 207 3.75 1.93 7.05
N GLY A 208 3.03 2.25 8.13
CA GLY A 208 3.36 3.33 9.05
C GLY A 208 4.33 2.94 10.17
N PRO A 209 4.11 1.83 10.90
CA PRO A 209 4.96 1.42 12.01
C PRO A 209 6.39 1.12 11.55
N SER A 210 7.38 1.62 12.30
CA SER A 210 8.82 1.63 11.96
C SER A 210 9.24 2.60 10.85
N TYR A 211 8.32 3.39 10.27
CA TYR A 211 8.61 4.37 9.21
C TYR A 211 8.21 5.80 9.57
N THR A 212 6.93 5.98 9.88
CA THR A 212 6.34 7.27 10.31
C THR A 212 5.82 7.21 11.75
N ARG A 213 5.98 6.05 12.41
CA ARG A 213 5.63 5.81 13.81
C ARG A 213 6.75 5.05 14.53
N PRO A 214 7.37 5.64 15.56
CA PRO A 214 7.14 7.00 16.05
C PRO A 214 7.48 8.08 14.99
N PRO A 215 6.82 9.25 15.03
CA PRO A 215 7.09 10.33 14.08
C PRO A 215 8.52 10.86 14.23
N GLY A 216 9.09 11.35 13.12
CA GLY A 216 10.44 11.93 13.10
C GLY A 216 11.57 11.00 12.62
N GLY A 217 11.25 9.80 12.13
CA GLY A 217 12.22 8.97 11.39
C GLY A 217 12.72 9.67 10.11
N PRO A 218 13.96 9.38 9.64
CA PRO A 218 14.55 10.04 8.48
C PRO A 218 13.76 9.74 7.20
N LEU A 219 13.69 10.70 6.28
CA LEU A 219 13.06 10.52 4.97
C LEU A 219 13.72 9.39 4.17
N SER A 220 15.05 9.24 4.26
CA SER A 220 15.81 8.20 3.56
C SER A 220 15.41 6.76 3.87
N PHE A 221 14.55 6.53 4.86
CA PHE A 221 14.06 5.22 5.24
C PHE A 221 12.58 5.00 4.93
N ARG A 222 11.87 5.96 4.33
CA ARG A 222 10.44 5.84 4.02
C ARG A 222 10.09 6.44 2.67
N LEU A 223 9.02 5.93 2.05
CA LEU A 223 8.49 6.44 0.79
C LEU A 223 8.15 7.94 0.89
N ASP A 224 8.79 8.75 0.04
CA ASP A 224 8.49 10.17 -0.11
C ASP A 224 8.60 10.64 -1.57
N LYS A 225 8.19 11.88 -1.84
CA LYS A 225 8.15 12.46 -3.20
C LYS A 225 9.50 12.48 -3.91
N THR A 226 10.63 12.38 -3.21
CA THR A 226 11.96 12.38 -3.82
C THR A 226 12.36 11.04 -4.42
N ASP A 227 11.61 9.96 -4.15
CA ASP A 227 11.93 8.61 -4.61
C ASP A 227 11.60 8.36 -6.09
N ALA A 228 10.87 9.26 -6.75
CA ALA A 228 10.63 9.18 -8.19
C ALA A 228 10.23 10.54 -8.77
N VAL A 229 10.22 10.63 -10.11
CA VAL A 229 9.73 11.81 -10.84
C VAL A 229 8.27 12.13 -10.48
N TYR A 230 7.48 11.11 -10.13
CA TYR A 230 6.15 11.28 -9.59
C TYR A 230 5.83 10.20 -8.55
N VAL A 231 5.26 10.62 -7.41
CA VAL A 231 4.87 9.71 -6.34
C VAL A 231 3.44 10.03 -5.96
N GLN A 232 2.60 9.00 -5.91
CA GLN A 232 1.23 9.08 -5.43
C GLN A 232 1.02 8.09 -4.28
N ILE A 233 0.40 8.53 -3.20
CA ILE A 233 0.04 7.65 -2.08
C ILE A 233 -1.48 7.61 -1.92
N ILE A 234 -2.05 6.42 -1.73
CA ILE A 234 -3.45 6.21 -1.32
C ILE A 234 -3.44 5.69 0.11
N VAL A 235 -4.04 6.40 1.05
CA VAL A 235 -4.08 6.01 2.47
C VAL A 235 -5.49 5.59 2.87
N THR A 236 -5.65 4.39 3.41
CA THR A 236 -6.93 3.82 3.85
C THR A 236 -6.92 3.26 5.28
N ALA A 237 -5.74 3.10 5.90
CA ALA A 237 -5.58 2.75 7.31
C ALA A 237 -4.60 3.69 8.06
N LYS A 238 -4.72 4.99 7.84
CA LYS A 238 -3.93 6.06 8.48
C LYS A 238 -3.88 5.90 10.00
N ASN A 239 -2.70 6.04 10.58
CA ASN A 239 -2.45 5.91 12.03
C ASN A 239 -2.76 4.51 12.60
N VAL A 240 -2.91 3.49 11.77
CA VAL A 240 -3.00 2.09 12.23
C VAL A 240 -1.89 1.31 11.54
N SER A 241 -2.20 0.67 10.41
CA SER A 241 -1.21 -0.02 9.58
C SER A 241 -0.56 0.92 8.57
N GLY A 242 -1.29 1.93 8.10
CA GLY A 242 -0.82 2.93 7.14
C GLY A 242 -0.06 4.08 7.80
N VAL A 243 0.72 4.81 6.99
CA VAL A 243 1.49 5.99 7.41
C VAL A 243 0.64 7.04 8.15
N SER A 244 1.26 7.72 9.11
CA SER A 244 0.65 8.84 9.84
C SER A 244 0.68 10.14 9.02
N VAL A 245 1.75 10.32 8.24
CA VAL A 245 1.98 11.43 7.32
C VAL A 245 2.38 10.85 5.97
N ALA A 246 1.72 11.30 4.91
CA ALA A 246 2.06 10.92 3.54
C ALA A 246 2.79 12.10 2.88
N GLU A 247 3.96 11.85 2.29
CA GLU A 247 4.86 12.88 1.77
C GLU A 247 5.09 12.73 0.26
N ALA A 248 4.06 12.33 -0.49
CA ALA A 248 4.12 12.18 -1.94
C ALA A 248 3.88 13.50 -2.68
N HIS A 249 3.96 13.47 -4.01
CA HIS A 249 3.50 14.58 -4.83
C HIS A 249 1.98 14.75 -4.69
N GLU A 250 1.22 13.65 -4.69
CA GLU A 250 -0.21 13.65 -4.39
C GLU A 250 -0.56 12.56 -3.39
N ASN A 251 -1.30 12.93 -2.34
CA ASN A 251 -1.78 12.01 -1.33
C ASN A 251 -3.31 11.94 -1.39
N PHE A 252 -3.87 10.75 -1.54
CA PHE A 252 -5.31 10.52 -1.58
C PHE A 252 -5.78 9.85 -0.30
N PHE A 253 -6.81 10.41 0.31
CA PHE A 253 -7.41 9.93 1.55
C PHE A 253 -8.90 9.58 1.35
N PRO A 254 -9.21 8.43 0.71
CA PRO A 254 -10.58 7.93 0.64
C PRO A 254 -11.22 7.86 2.02
N ASN A 255 -12.38 8.49 2.19
CA ASN A 255 -13.12 8.57 3.45
C ASN A 255 -12.31 9.16 4.62
N GLY A 256 -11.33 10.02 4.32
CA GLY A 256 -10.41 10.59 5.31
C GLY A 256 -9.18 9.74 5.58
N GLY A 257 -9.12 8.54 4.99
CA GLY A 257 -7.97 7.62 5.00
C GLY A 257 -7.80 6.82 6.29
N SER A 258 -8.73 6.92 7.25
CA SER A 258 -8.71 6.13 8.47
C SER A 258 -9.71 4.96 8.39
N PRO A 259 -9.45 3.85 9.09
CA PRO A 259 -10.41 2.76 9.18
C PRO A 259 -11.62 3.16 10.05
N PRO A 260 -12.78 2.48 9.90
CA PRO A 260 -13.06 1.49 8.85
C PRO A 260 -13.34 2.15 7.49
N SER A 261 -12.82 1.55 6.42
CA SER A 261 -13.34 1.85 5.08
C SER A 261 -14.81 1.40 4.97
N PRO A 262 -15.68 2.07 4.18
CA PRO A 262 -17.11 1.77 4.12
C PRO A 262 -17.46 0.31 3.76
N ASN A 263 -16.64 -0.36 2.95
CA ASN A 263 -16.79 -1.77 2.56
C ASN A 263 -16.35 -2.76 3.65
N CYS A 264 -15.66 -2.28 4.68
CA CYS A 264 -15.10 -3.08 5.78
C CYS A 264 -15.91 -2.94 7.08
N ALA A 265 -16.85 -2.00 7.12
CA ALA A 265 -17.67 -1.75 8.31
C ALA A 265 -18.64 -2.92 8.55
N VAL A 266 -18.31 -3.75 9.53
CA VAL A 266 -19.16 -4.84 10.04
C VAL A 266 -19.45 -4.63 11.53
N PRO A 267 -20.55 -5.20 12.08
CA PRO A 267 -20.75 -5.22 13.52
C PRO A 267 -19.56 -5.87 14.22
N ILE A 268 -19.03 -5.22 15.26
CA ILE A 268 -17.86 -5.70 16.01
C ILE A 268 -18.35 -6.22 17.37
N SER A 269 -18.06 -7.48 17.63
CA SER A 269 -18.37 -8.20 18.87
C SER A 269 -17.19 -9.02 19.41
N SER A 270 -16.02 -8.96 18.75
CA SER A 270 -14.80 -9.62 19.22
C SER A 270 -13.54 -8.91 18.72
N ASP A 271 -12.40 -9.20 19.35
CA ASP A 271 -11.09 -8.70 18.91
C ASP A 271 -10.70 -9.21 17.50
N ALA A 272 -11.14 -10.43 17.12
CA ALA A 272 -10.91 -10.98 15.80
C ALA A 272 -11.69 -10.20 14.71
N GLU A 273 -12.96 -9.90 14.95
CA GLU A 273 -13.76 -9.07 14.04
C GLU A 273 -13.20 -7.65 13.92
N PHE A 274 -12.68 -7.09 15.02
CA PHE A 274 -11.99 -5.81 14.98
C PHE A 274 -10.70 -5.88 14.16
N ALA A 275 -9.90 -6.94 14.32
CA ALA A 275 -8.70 -7.17 13.53
C ALA A 275 -9.01 -7.25 12.02
N ASP A 276 -10.07 -7.96 11.64
CA ASP A 276 -10.54 -8.08 10.26
C ASP A 276 -10.91 -6.71 9.66
N VAL A 277 -11.55 -5.83 10.42
CA VAL A 277 -11.91 -4.47 10.00
C VAL A 277 -10.65 -3.64 9.69
N LEU A 278 -9.62 -3.73 10.53
CA LEU A 278 -8.36 -3.04 10.33
C LEU A 278 -7.61 -3.56 9.10
N LEU A 279 -7.50 -4.89 8.96
CA LEU A 279 -6.87 -5.53 7.81
C LEU A 279 -7.61 -5.23 6.50
N CYS A 280 -8.94 -5.34 6.49
CA CYS A 280 -9.75 -5.02 5.31
C CYS A 280 -9.52 -3.58 4.84
N SER A 281 -9.47 -2.61 5.77
CA SER A 281 -9.22 -1.20 5.42
C SER A 281 -7.83 -1.01 4.84
N HIS A 282 -6.81 -1.70 5.35
CA HIS A 282 -5.45 -1.68 4.82
C HIS A 282 -5.35 -2.26 3.40
N LEU A 283 -6.07 -3.35 3.13
CA LEU A 283 -6.13 -4.01 1.82
C LEU A 283 -6.96 -3.21 0.78
N HIS A 284 -7.88 -2.35 1.24
CA HIS A 284 -8.76 -1.59 0.34
C HIS A 284 -8.00 -0.66 -0.61
N ALA A 285 -6.82 -0.15 -0.22
CA ALA A 285 -6.02 0.73 -1.08
C ALA A 285 -5.62 0.09 -2.42
N TYR A 286 -5.15 -1.18 -2.43
CA TYR A 286 -4.83 -1.83 -3.70
C TYR A 286 -6.07 -2.13 -4.54
N THR A 287 -7.22 -2.33 -3.89
CA THR A 287 -8.49 -2.57 -4.58
C THR A 287 -8.93 -1.32 -5.34
N LEU A 288 -8.88 -0.16 -4.67
CA LEU A 288 -9.20 1.13 -5.28
C LEU A 288 -8.22 1.47 -6.42
N PHE A 289 -6.92 1.26 -6.21
CA PHE A 289 -5.93 1.52 -7.26
C PHE A 289 -6.13 0.63 -8.49
N ARG A 290 -6.32 -0.68 -8.28
CA ARG A 290 -6.58 -1.64 -9.37
C ARG A 290 -7.80 -1.24 -10.19
N LEU A 291 -8.93 -0.97 -9.52
CA LEU A 291 -10.16 -0.56 -10.20
C LEU A 291 -10.00 0.78 -10.95
N SER A 292 -9.18 1.70 -10.44
CA SER A 292 -8.90 2.98 -11.10
C SER A 292 -8.13 2.86 -12.42
N MET A 293 -7.52 1.70 -12.71
CA MET A 293 -6.86 1.45 -14.00
C MET A 293 -7.87 1.40 -15.16
N ASN A 294 -9.11 1.00 -14.88
CA ASN A 294 -10.19 1.10 -15.84
C ASN A 294 -10.62 2.58 -15.97
N PRO A 295 -10.47 3.21 -17.15
CA PRO A 295 -10.79 4.63 -17.33
C PRO A 295 -12.26 5.00 -17.08
N GLN A 296 -13.16 4.01 -17.08
CA GLN A 296 -14.58 4.15 -16.77
C GLN A 296 -14.87 4.22 -15.26
N VAL A 297 -13.96 3.74 -14.41
CA VAL A 297 -14.10 3.84 -12.95
C VAL A 297 -13.42 5.12 -12.48
N VAL A 298 -14.22 6.07 -11.99
CA VAL A 298 -13.75 7.43 -11.68
C VAL A 298 -13.85 7.74 -10.20
N TYR A 299 -12.71 7.68 -9.52
CA TYR A 299 -12.56 8.19 -8.14
C TYR A 299 -12.16 9.66 -8.18
N ARG A 300 -13.15 10.55 -8.32
CA ARG A 300 -12.91 11.99 -8.32
C ARG A 300 -12.62 12.47 -6.90
N ALA A 301 -11.44 13.04 -6.70
CA ALA A 301 -11.00 13.58 -5.42
C ALA A 301 -10.75 15.07 -5.49
N LYS A 302 -10.87 15.74 -4.35
CA LYS A 302 -10.86 17.20 -4.22
C LYS A 302 -9.69 17.63 -3.36
N LEU A 303 -8.90 18.57 -3.88
CA LEU A 303 -7.76 19.16 -3.16
C LEU A 303 -8.28 19.86 -1.90
N CYS A 304 -7.76 19.50 -0.74
CA CYS A 304 -8.21 20.07 0.53
C CYS A 304 -7.13 19.97 1.61
N SER A 305 -7.17 20.85 2.60
CA SER A 305 -6.22 20.86 3.73
C SER A 305 -6.46 19.73 4.73
N SER A 306 -7.70 19.30 4.89
CA SER A 306 -8.07 18.26 5.86
C SER A 306 -9.37 17.57 5.50
N TRP A 307 -9.57 16.37 6.08
CA TRP A 307 -10.85 15.65 5.97
C TRP A 307 -12.02 16.46 6.54
N THR A 308 -11.80 17.18 7.65
CA THR A 308 -12.84 18.04 8.24
C THR A 308 -13.24 19.16 7.30
N ASP A 309 -12.27 19.85 6.68
CA ASP A 309 -12.56 20.92 5.72
C ASP A 309 -13.29 20.38 4.47
N TYR A 310 -12.96 19.17 4.05
CA TYR A 310 -13.68 18.46 2.97
C TYR A 310 -15.14 18.20 3.36
N LEU A 311 -15.39 17.67 4.56
CA LEU A 311 -16.73 17.34 5.05
C LEU A 311 -17.64 18.55 5.21
N VAL A 312 -17.11 19.69 5.68
CA VAL A 312 -17.89 20.92 5.88
C VAL A 312 -17.94 21.80 4.62
N GLY A 313 -17.46 21.32 3.47
CA GLY A 313 -17.56 22.00 2.19
C GLY A 313 -16.63 23.21 2.00
N ARG A 314 -15.58 23.37 2.80
CA ARG A 314 -14.63 24.49 2.65
C ARG A 314 -13.81 24.43 1.37
N CYS A 315 -13.69 23.23 0.78
CA CYS A 315 -12.91 23.00 -0.42
C CYS A 315 -13.78 22.87 -1.68
N LEU A 316 -15.07 23.23 -1.64
CA LEU A 316 -16.02 22.98 -2.73
C LEU A 316 -15.56 23.51 -4.10
N LEU A 317 -14.91 24.67 -4.14
CA LEU A 317 -14.41 25.29 -5.38
C LEU A 317 -12.97 24.90 -5.73
N ASN A 318 -12.31 24.07 -4.90
CA ASN A 318 -10.95 23.64 -5.17
C ASN A 318 -10.91 22.67 -6.36
N ARG A 319 -9.74 22.60 -6.98
CA ARG A 319 -9.46 21.71 -8.11
C ARG A 319 -9.68 20.25 -7.72
N THR A 320 -10.12 19.47 -8.70
CA THR A 320 -10.32 18.03 -8.56
C THR A 320 -9.44 17.28 -9.53
N THR A 321 -8.98 16.10 -9.13
CA THR A 321 -8.26 15.15 -9.99
C THR A 321 -8.86 13.75 -9.81
N ARG A 322 -8.39 12.78 -10.60
CA ARG A 322 -8.69 11.36 -10.41
C ARG A 322 -7.62 10.72 -9.52
N MET A 323 -8.04 9.92 -8.56
CA MET A 323 -7.12 9.01 -7.86
C MET A 323 -6.68 7.90 -8.82
N GLY A 324 -5.42 7.46 -8.73
CA GLY A 324 -4.83 6.45 -9.60
C GLY A 324 -4.05 7.03 -10.78
N ILE A 325 -3.81 6.18 -11.79
CA ILE A 325 -2.90 6.44 -12.93
C ILE A 325 -3.35 7.64 -13.79
N TYR A 326 -4.65 7.94 -13.85
CA TYR A 326 -5.20 9.05 -14.63
C TYR A 326 -5.23 10.40 -13.89
N SER A 327 -4.49 10.56 -12.78
CA SER A 327 -4.38 11.85 -12.11
C SER A 327 -3.76 12.92 -13.02
N THR A 328 -4.27 14.15 -12.92
CA THR A 328 -3.69 15.32 -13.59
C THR A 328 -2.49 15.92 -12.85
N ARG A 329 -1.98 15.26 -11.80
CA ARG A 329 -0.74 15.61 -11.07
C ARG A 329 -0.72 17.07 -10.57
N LEU A 330 -1.79 17.46 -9.89
CA LEU A 330 -2.00 18.81 -9.37
C LEU A 330 -1.15 19.13 -8.14
N GLY A 331 -0.76 18.09 -7.39
CA GLY A 331 0.01 18.22 -6.16
C GLY A 331 -0.86 18.46 -4.92
N GLY A 332 -0.46 17.87 -3.79
CA GLY A 332 -1.08 18.07 -2.48
C GLY A 332 -2.04 16.96 -2.04
N ASP A 333 -2.87 17.27 -1.04
CA ASP A 333 -3.74 16.30 -0.38
C ASP A 333 -5.17 16.33 -0.94
N PHE A 334 -5.65 15.15 -1.31
CA PHE A 334 -6.92 14.94 -1.96
C PHE A 334 -7.84 14.06 -1.12
N TYR A 335 -9.09 14.48 -1.00
CA TYR A 335 -10.10 13.77 -0.23
C TYR A 335 -11.29 13.42 -1.13
N LEU A 336 -11.90 12.28 -0.84
CA LEU A 336 -13.04 11.73 -1.58
C LEU A 336 -13.85 10.79 -0.68
N ARG A 337 -15.08 10.48 -1.08
CA ARG A 337 -15.88 9.40 -0.48
C ARG A 337 -15.97 8.22 -1.44
N THR A 338 -15.91 7.00 -0.89
CA THR A 338 -16.20 5.77 -1.63
C THR A 338 -17.47 5.12 -1.09
N SER A 339 -18.16 4.33 -1.91
CA SER A 339 -19.31 3.53 -1.45
C SER A 339 -18.83 2.22 -0.82
N ALA A 340 -19.72 1.51 -0.11
CA ALA A 340 -19.43 0.18 0.43
C ALA A 340 -19.45 -0.93 -0.64
N LYS A 341 -20.08 -0.67 -1.79
CA LYS A 341 -20.25 -1.65 -2.88
C LYS A 341 -19.32 -1.34 -4.05
N SER A 342 -18.65 -2.36 -4.58
CA SER A 342 -17.86 -2.29 -5.81
C SER A 342 -18.69 -1.72 -6.99
N PRO A 343 -18.16 -0.82 -7.84
CA PRO A 343 -16.76 -0.38 -7.93
C PRO A 343 -16.39 0.76 -6.96
N TYR A 344 -17.10 0.90 -5.84
CA TYR A 344 -16.80 1.85 -4.75
C TYR A 344 -16.90 3.33 -5.15
N THR A 345 -17.55 3.62 -6.28
CA THR A 345 -17.82 4.98 -6.75
C THR A 345 -19.05 5.55 -6.07
N THR A 346 -18.99 6.81 -5.67
CA THR A 346 -20.18 7.56 -5.26
C THR A 346 -20.82 8.22 -6.48
N THR A 347 -22.14 8.16 -6.60
CA THR A 347 -22.88 9.00 -7.56
C THR A 347 -22.76 10.44 -7.11
N VAL A 348 -22.23 11.30 -7.99
CA VAL A 348 -22.03 12.74 -7.75
C VAL A 348 -23.37 13.45 -7.63
#